data_AF-A0A956DPY5-F1
#
_entry.id   AF-A0A956DPY5-F1
#
_cell.length_a   1.000
_cell.length_b   1.000
_cell.length_c   1.000
_cell.angle_alpha   90.00
_cell.angle_beta   90.00
_cell.angle_gamma   90.00
#
_symmetry.space_group_name_H-M   'P 1'
#
loop_
_entity.id
_entity.type
_entity.pdbx_description
1 polymer ?
#
loop_
_entity_poly.entity_id
_entity_poly.type
_entity_poly.pdbx_seq_one_letter_code
_entity_poly.pdbx_strand_id
1 'polypeptide(L)'
;MTRPDGTTLALVAIAVGVWLVAGYFAVTSEAGPETAAGIPRPESSAPSTGIAPPGEGAAGKASSAPQTSEPPTPTRPPAPTKPPGACIGEALGVEGVDFGFVCRQTNPVKASGAIKSALVRKGGGVVTPAMRIWAGLNWYEMAAFAVLRASCCEESDPLVYNFNLACPIDEAINELDDAVRKGDRAAAEEAVTSYTKQARCLDQFGQARTVGRKGPPGAGVAHLRRLLDAMLGAK
;
A
#
# COMPACT_ATOMS: atom_id res chain seq x y z
N MET A 1 23.31 -58.29 1.42
CA MET A 1 22.43 -57.10 1.39
C MET A 1 23.28 -55.91 1.82
N THR A 2 23.84 -55.19 0.85
CA THR A 2 24.74 -54.05 1.04
C THR A 2 23.93 -52.76 0.96
N ARG A 3 24.03 -51.94 2.01
CA ARG A 3 23.36 -50.64 2.13
C ARG A 3 24.25 -49.57 1.46
N PRO A 4 23.75 -48.72 0.55
CA PRO A 4 24.56 -47.69 -0.07
C PRO A 4 24.76 -46.48 0.85
N ASP A 5 26.01 -46.01 0.95
CA ASP A 5 26.44 -44.84 1.72
C ASP A 5 25.98 -43.53 1.07
N GLY A 6 25.41 -42.64 1.88
CA GLY A 6 24.75 -41.39 1.47
C GLY A 6 25.68 -40.22 1.10
N THR A 7 26.99 -40.47 0.96
CA THR A 7 28.00 -39.41 0.81
C THR A 7 28.20 -38.96 -0.65
N THR A 8 27.71 -39.73 -1.62
CA THR A 8 27.95 -39.46 -3.05
C THR A 8 26.93 -38.51 -3.69
N LEU A 9 25.80 -38.23 -3.03
CA LEU A 9 24.75 -37.36 -3.58
C LEU A 9 25.00 -35.86 -3.38
N ALA A 10 25.94 -35.47 -2.51
CA ALA A 10 26.22 -34.06 -2.22
C ALA A 10 27.04 -33.34 -3.31
N LEU A 11 27.77 -34.07 -4.16
CA LEU A 11 28.71 -33.47 -5.11
C LEU A 11 28.11 -33.12 -6.48
N VAL A 12 26.98 -33.72 -6.86
CA VAL A 12 26.37 -33.45 -8.18
C VAL A 12 25.52 -32.16 -8.18
N ALA A 13 25.02 -31.73 -7.02
CA ALA A 13 24.16 -30.53 -6.92
C ALA A 13 24.92 -29.19 -7.10
N ILE A 14 26.24 -29.17 -6.91
CA ILE A 14 27.02 -27.94 -6.96
C ILE A 14 27.39 -27.54 -8.41
N ALA A 15 27.50 -28.50 -9.33
CA ALA A 15 27.93 -28.22 -10.70
C ALA A 15 26.84 -27.57 -11.59
N VAL A 16 25.55 -27.76 -11.28
CA VAL A 16 24.44 -27.19 -12.06
C VAL A 16 24.09 -25.76 -11.63
N GLY A 17 24.39 -25.38 -10.39
CA GLY A 17 24.06 -24.04 -9.85
C GLY A 17 24.92 -22.90 -10.41
N VAL A 18 26.14 -23.19 -10.88
CA VAL A 18 27.09 -22.15 -11.34
C VAL A 18 26.80 -21.67 -12.78
N TRP A 19 26.17 -22.51 -13.63
CA TRP A 19 25.90 -22.14 -15.02
C TRP A 19 24.65 -21.27 -15.22
N LEU A 20 23.70 -21.27 -14.28
CA LEU A 20 22.49 -20.44 -14.39
C LEU A 20 22.68 -18.98 -13.98
N VAL A 21 23.74 -18.64 -13.24
CA VAL A 21 24.01 -17.24 -12.84
C VAL A 21 24.79 -16.48 -13.91
N ALA A 22 25.64 -17.16 -14.69
CA ALA A 22 26.42 -16.52 -15.76
C ALA A 22 25.60 -16.20 -17.03
N GLY A 23 24.52 -16.94 -17.30
CA GLY A 23 23.68 -16.73 -18.48
C GLY A 23 22.73 -15.53 -18.40
N TYR A 24 22.40 -15.05 -17.19
CA TYR A 24 21.38 -14.00 -17.04
C TYR A 24 21.92 -12.57 -17.20
N PHE A 25 23.24 -12.37 -17.16
CA PHE A 25 23.86 -11.04 -17.29
C PHE A 25 24.31 -10.69 -18.72
N ALA A 26 24.25 -11.62 -19.68
CA ALA A 26 24.71 -11.40 -21.05
C ALA A 26 23.62 -10.88 -22.01
N VAL A 27 22.39 -10.65 -21.56
CA VAL A 27 21.22 -10.33 -22.42
C VAL A 27 20.66 -8.90 -22.25
N THR A 28 21.43 -7.96 -21.68
CA THR A 28 20.94 -6.57 -21.47
C THR A 28 21.88 -5.46 -21.93
N SER A 29 22.78 -5.71 -22.88
CA SER A 29 23.67 -4.65 -23.41
C SER A 29 23.60 -4.53 -24.93
N GLU A 30 22.43 -4.09 -25.42
CA GLU A 30 22.37 -3.32 -26.68
C GLU A 30 22.00 -1.88 -26.32
N ALA A 31 23.03 -1.09 -25.99
CA ALA A 31 22.95 0.36 -26.00
C ALA A 31 22.86 0.81 -27.47
N GLY A 32 21.63 0.92 -27.98
CA GLY A 32 21.38 1.56 -29.26
C GLY A 32 21.73 3.06 -29.20
N PRO A 33 22.32 3.64 -30.25
CA PRO A 33 22.61 5.07 -30.31
C PRO A 33 21.31 5.87 -30.29
N GLU A 34 21.18 6.70 -29.26
CA GLU A 34 20.10 7.66 -29.05
C GLU A 34 20.06 8.65 -30.20
N THR A 35 19.20 8.38 -31.19
CA THR A 35 18.88 9.30 -32.26
C THR A 35 18.04 10.43 -31.66
N ALA A 36 18.67 11.58 -31.45
CA ALA A 36 18.01 12.81 -31.03
C ALA A 36 17.04 13.30 -32.13
N ALA A 37 15.83 12.76 -32.14
CA ALA A 37 14.70 13.30 -32.89
C ALA A 37 14.10 14.48 -32.10
N GLY A 38 14.26 15.69 -32.63
CA GLY A 38 13.72 16.91 -32.05
C GLY A 38 12.21 16.83 -31.86
N ILE A 39 11.74 17.07 -30.63
CA ILE A 39 10.32 17.13 -30.32
C ILE A 39 9.78 18.51 -30.72
N PRO A 40 8.78 18.61 -31.59
CA PRO A 40 8.14 19.86 -31.95
C PRO A 40 7.45 20.49 -30.74
N ARG A 41 7.69 21.80 -30.57
CA ARG A 41 7.09 22.68 -29.57
C ARG A 41 5.57 22.75 -29.78
N PRO A 42 4.73 22.33 -28.82
CA PRO A 42 3.29 22.50 -28.96
C PRO A 42 2.89 23.97 -28.86
N GLU A 43 2.10 24.41 -29.83
CA GLU A 43 1.48 25.72 -29.89
C GLU A 43 0.50 25.92 -28.72
N SER A 44 0.56 27.13 -28.18
CA SER A 44 -0.26 27.65 -27.09
C SER A 44 -1.64 28.03 -27.61
N SER A 45 -2.63 27.17 -27.45
CA SER A 45 -4.04 27.49 -27.72
C SER A 45 -4.68 28.25 -26.55
N ALA A 46 -5.39 29.31 -26.93
CA ALA A 46 -6.00 30.37 -26.14
C ALA A 46 -7.08 29.93 -25.11
N PRO A 47 -7.42 30.79 -24.14
CA PRO A 47 -8.47 30.55 -23.15
C PRO A 47 -9.88 30.65 -23.76
N SER A 48 -10.75 29.70 -23.41
CA SER A 48 -12.18 29.74 -23.72
C SER A 48 -12.96 30.22 -22.51
N THR A 49 -13.61 31.37 -22.65
CA THR A 49 -14.57 31.97 -21.71
C THR A 49 -15.95 31.34 -21.96
N GLY A 50 -16.61 30.79 -20.94
CA GLY A 50 -17.88 30.09 -21.13
C GLY A 50 -18.74 29.94 -19.87
N ILE A 51 -19.50 31.00 -19.56
CA ILE A 51 -20.91 31.04 -19.09
C ILE A 51 -21.33 30.17 -17.88
N ALA A 52 -21.75 30.86 -16.81
CA ALA A 52 -22.48 30.31 -15.67
C ALA A 52 -24.00 30.21 -15.94
N PRO A 53 -24.71 29.19 -15.43
CA PRO A 53 -26.16 29.21 -15.25
C PRO A 53 -26.59 29.48 -13.78
N PRO A 54 -27.78 30.11 -13.55
CA PRO A 54 -28.39 30.35 -12.24
C PRO A 54 -29.51 29.33 -11.89
N GLY A 55 -29.90 29.32 -10.60
CA GLY A 55 -31.19 28.79 -10.08
C GLY A 55 -31.19 27.29 -9.76
N GLU A 56 -31.95 26.73 -8.82
CA GLU A 56 -32.99 27.17 -7.85
C GLU A 56 -33.14 25.95 -6.90
N GLY A 57 -33.20 26.11 -5.58
CA GLY A 57 -34.49 26.11 -4.87
C GLY A 57 -35.15 24.73 -4.74
N ALA A 58 -34.87 23.97 -3.67
CA ALA A 58 -35.77 22.91 -3.20
C ALA A 58 -35.63 22.70 -1.69
N ALA A 59 -36.61 23.18 -0.93
CA ALA A 59 -36.79 22.92 0.49
C ALA A 59 -37.36 21.49 0.69
N GLY A 60 -36.54 20.58 1.20
CA GLY A 60 -36.95 19.23 1.60
C GLY A 60 -37.43 19.19 3.05
N LYS A 61 -38.66 18.74 3.26
CA LYS A 61 -39.27 18.48 4.58
C LYS A 61 -38.43 17.46 5.37
N ALA A 62 -37.95 17.87 6.55
CA ALA A 62 -37.33 16.98 7.52
C ALA A 62 -38.38 16.00 8.08
N SER A 63 -38.23 14.71 7.76
CA SER A 63 -38.99 13.62 8.35
C SER A 63 -38.20 13.10 9.55
N SER A 64 -38.64 13.45 10.76
CA SER A 64 -38.08 12.95 12.01
C SER A 64 -38.35 11.45 12.15
N ALA A 65 -37.36 10.62 11.84
CA ALA A 65 -37.39 9.21 12.18
C ALA A 65 -37.08 9.03 13.69
N PRO A 66 -37.67 8.02 14.36
CA PRO A 66 -37.42 7.74 15.77
C PRO A 66 -35.96 7.35 15.99
N GLN A 67 -35.30 8.04 16.93
CA GLN A 67 -33.96 7.70 17.39
C GLN A 67 -34.02 6.37 18.16
N THR A 68 -33.60 5.29 17.51
CA THR A 68 -33.29 4.03 18.19
C THR A 68 -32.03 4.26 19.01
N SER A 69 -32.16 4.24 20.33
CA SER A 69 -31.03 4.33 21.26
C SER A 69 -30.05 3.19 20.98
N GLU A 70 -28.91 3.53 20.39
CA GLU A 70 -27.84 2.57 20.13
C GLU A 70 -27.30 2.05 21.47
N PRO A 71 -27.15 0.73 21.65
CA PRO A 71 -26.64 0.16 22.88
C PRO A 71 -25.23 0.70 23.18
N PRO A 72 -24.89 0.91 24.46
CA PRO A 72 -23.61 1.50 24.85
C PRO A 72 -22.46 0.65 24.33
N THR A 73 -21.65 1.24 23.45
CA THR A 73 -20.43 0.62 22.93
C THR A 73 -19.52 0.28 24.11
N PRO A 74 -19.00 -0.95 24.21
CA PRO A 74 -18.10 -1.32 25.30
C PRO A 74 -16.90 -0.37 25.35
N THR A 75 -16.72 0.28 26.50
CA THR A 75 -15.58 1.16 26.77
C THR A 75 -14.29 0.36 26.69
N ARG A 76 -13.57 0.49 25.57
CA ARG A 76 -12.26 -0.13 25.37
C ARG A 76 -11.29 0.45 26.42
N PRO A 77 -10.55 -0.40 27.18
CA PRO A 77 -9.49 0.08 28.06
C PRO A 77 -8.53 1.00 27.31
N PRO A 78 -8.08 2.11 27.89
CA PRO A 78 -7.16 3.03 27.21
C PRO A 78 -5.88 2.26 26.89
N ALA A 79 -5.63 2.05 25.59
CA ALA A 79 -4.42 1.41 25.14
C ALA A 79 -3.23 2.32 25.50
N PRO A 80 -2.08 1.77 25.93
CA PRO A 80 -0.87 2.57 26.13
C PRO A 80 -0.51 3.25 24.80
N THR A 81 -0.69 4.56 24.76
CA THR A 81 -0.49 5.39 23.57
C THR A 81 1.00 5.63 23.38
N LYS A 82 1.69 4.63 22.81
CA LYS A 82 2.98 4.89 22.16
C LYS A 82 2.75 6.02 21.15
N PRO A 83 3.65 7.03 21.07
CA PRO A 83 3.50 8.06 20.06
C PRO A 83 3.45 7.40 18.67
N PRO A 84 2.59 7.85 17.75
CA PRO A 84 2.33 7.15 16.49
C PRO A 84 3.61 6.83 15.71
N GLY A 85 4.59 7.75 15.72
CA GLY A 85 5.89 7.53 15.07
C GLY A 85 6.69 6.36 15.65
N ALA A 86 6.65 6.14 16.97
CA ALA A 86 7.31 4.99 17.59
C ALA A 86 6.59 3.68 17.25
N CYS A 87 5.25 3.68 17.28
CA CYS A 87 4.44 2.51 16.88
C CYS A 87 4.75 2.07 15.44
N ILE A 88 4.78 3.03 14.50
CA ILE A 88 5.08 2.75 13.08
C ILE A 88 6.54 2.34 12.90
N GLY A 89 7.46 2.98 13.62
CA GLY A 89 8.87 2.64 13.61
C GLY A 89 9.11 1.19 14.05
N GLU A 90 8.51 0.78 15.15
CA GLU A 90 8.56 -0.60 15.67
C GLU A 90 8.00 -1.60 14.65
N ALA A 91 6.83 -1.32 14.07
CA ALA A 91 6.20 -2.16 13.05
C ALA A 91 7.08 -2.39 11.80
N LEU A 92 7.86 -1.37 11.42
CA LEU A 92 8.75 -1.40 10.26
C LEU A 92 10.20 -1.81 10.63
N GLY A 93 10.51 -1.97 11.91
CA GLY A 93 11.87 -2.23 12.40
C GLY A 93 12.84 -1.08 12.12
N VAL A 94 12.39 0.17 12.30
CA VAL A 94 13.19 1.37 12.09
C VAL A 94 12.96 2.42 13.17
N GLU A 95 14.03 3.02 13.67
CA GLU A 95 13.96 4.04 14.73
C GLU A 95 14.35 5.42 14.21
N GLY A 96 13.87 6.46 14.90
CA GLY A 96 14.22 7.85 14.62
C GLY A 96 13.84 8.30 13.20
N VAL A 97 12.69 7.83 12.71
CA VAL A 97 12.03 8.33 11.50
C VAL A 97 10.78 9.09 11.94
N ASP A 98 10.59 10.30 11.43
CA ASP A 98 9.38 11.07 11.69
C ASP A 98 8.24 10.58 10.81
N PHE A 99 7.32 9.82 11.42
CA PHE A 99 6.05 9.40 10.81
C PHE A 99 4.85 10.23 11.31
N GLY A 100 5.07 11.40 11.90
CA GLY A 100 3.99 12.25 12.43
C GLY A 100 2.96 12.70 11.40
N PHE A 101 3.25 12.55 10.10
CA PHE A 101 2.30 12.82 9.01
C PHE A 101 1.27 11.71 8.78
N VAL A 102 1.52 10.47 9.24
CA VAL A 102 0.70 9.29 8.90
C VAL A 102 -0.74 9.45 9.39
N CYS A 103 -0.95 9.92 10.63
CA CYS A 103 -2.30 10.04 11.18
C CYS A 103 -3.15 11.13 10.51
N ARG A 104 -2.51 12.19 9.99
CA ARG A 104 -3.19 13.34 9.35
C ARG A 104 -3.42 13.19 7.85
N GLN A 105 -2.82 12.18 7.23
CA GLN A 105 -2.95 11.98 5.79
C GLN A 105 -4.20 11.15 5.50
N THR A 106 -5.08 11.65 4.64
CA THR A 106 -6.28 10.91 4.21
C THR A 106 -6.10 10.24 2.85
N ASN A 107 -5.12 10.68 2.05
CA ASN A 107 -4.86 10.13 0.73
C ASN A 107 -3.80 9.00 0.78
N PRO A 108 -4.17 7.73 0.52
CA PRO A 108 -3.24 6.60 0.64
C PRO A 108 -2.08 6.61 -0.36
N VAL A 109 -2.28 7.17 -1.56
CA VAL A 109 -1.21 7.30 -2.57
C VAL A 109 -0.14 8.25 -2.06
N LYS A 110 -0.54 9.44 -1.58
CA LYS A 110 0.38 10.43 -1.02
C LYS A 110 1.06 9.90 0.24
N ALA A 111 0.31 9.26 1.12
CA ALA A 111 0.84 8.72 2.37
C ALA A 111 1.90 7.64 2.14
N SER A 112 1.60 6.67 1.27
CA SER A 112 2.52 5.58 0.98
C SER A 112 3.82 6.08 0.34
N GLY A 113 3.72 7.06 -0.57
CA GLY A 113 4.90 7.75 -1.13
C GLY A 113 5.71 8.52 -0.09
N ALA A 114 5.05 9.16 0.87
CA ALA A 114 5.71 9.87 1.97
C ALA A 114 6.44 8.92 2.93
N ILE A 115 5.84 7.77 3.28
CA ILE A 115 6.49 6.73 4.10
C ILE A 115 7.75 6.21 3.39
N LYS A 116 7.63 5.85 2.11
CA LYS A 116 8.77 5.43 1.29
C LYS A 116 9.89 6.46 1.30
N SER A 117 9.55 7.74 1.11
CA SER A 117 10.51 8.84 1.09
C SER A 117 11.21 9.04 2.45
N ALA A 118 10.47 8.89 3.56
CA ALA A 118 11.01 8.96 4.90
C ALA A 118 12.01 7.82 5.18
N LEU A 119 11.67 6.60 4.77
CA LEU A 119 12.55 5.42 4.88
C LEU A 119 13.84 5.58 4.08
N VAL A 120 13.74 6.05 2.82
CA VAL A 120 14.90 6.29 1.95
C VAL A 120 15.81 7.36 2.54
N ARG A 121 15.24 8.47 3.01
CA ARG A 121 15.99 9.55 3.65
C ARG A 121 16.74 9.07 4.88
N LYS A 122 16.08 8.23 5.71
CA LYS A 122 16.72 7.62 6.88
C LYS A 122 17.86 6.69 6.52
N GLY A 123 17.75 5.96 5.41
CA GLY A 123 18.77 5.02 4.95
C GLY A 123 20.10 5.67 4.54
N GLY A 124 20.11 6.97 4.20
CA GLY A 124 21.35 7.69 3.90
C GLY A 124 22.16 7.07 2.75
N GLY A 125 21.48 6.48 1.76
CA GLY A 125 22.12 5.77 0.64
C GLY A 125 22.34 4.26 0.86
N VAL A 126 22.10 3.75 2.07
CA VAL A 126 22.17 2.31 2.37
C VAL A 126 20.76 1.70 2.38
N VAL A 127 20.61 0.53 1.74
CA VAL A 127 19.35 -0.21 1.73
C VAL A 127 19.10 -0.88 3.09
N THR A 128 18.17 -0.33 3.86
CA THR A 128 17.80 -0.86 5.18
C THR A 128 16.77 -1.99 5.10
N PRO A 129 16.59 -2.82 6.15
CA PRO A 129 15.52 -3.81 6.22
C PRO A 129 14.12 -3.20 6.01
N ALA A 130 13.83 -2.05 6.63
CA ALA A 130 12.57 -1.33 6.48
C ALA A 130 12.31 -0.93 5.02
N MET A 131 13.36 -0.46 4.30
CA MET A 131 13.25 -0.15 2.87
C MET A 131 12.92 -1.40 2.04
N ARG A 132 13.51 -2.57 2.36
CA ARG A 132 13.20 -3.84 1.67
C ARG A 132 11.78 -4.30 1.94
N ILE A 133 11.34 -4.22 3.20
CA ILE A 133 9.95 -4.55 3.58
C ILE A 133 8.99 -3.68 2.80
N TRP A 134 9.19 -2.36 2.81
CA TRP A 134 8.30 -1.42 2.13
C TRP A 134 8.31 -1.63 0.61
N ALA A 135 9.48 -1.77 -0.01
CA ALA A 135 9.60 -2.04 -1.44
C ALA A 135 8.94 -3.37 -1.84
N GLY A 136 9.00 -4.38 -0.97
CA GLY A 136 8.37 -5.68 -1.18
C GLY A 136 6.84 -5.62 -1.20
N LEU A 137 6.20 -4.59 -0.64
CA LEU A 137 4.75 -4.41 -0.67
C LEU A 137 4.22 -4.13 -2.07
N ASN A 138 4.97 -3.40 -2.90
CA ASN A 138 4.60 -3.03 -4.28
C ASN A 138 3.15 -2.49 -4.42
N TRP A 139 2.20 -3.31 -4.90
CA TRP A 139 0.79 -2.92 -5.04
C TRP A 139 0.08 -2.69 -3.70
N TYR A 140 0.66 -3.15 -2.60
CA TYR A 140 0.05 -3.15 -1.27
C TYR A 140 0.56 -2.02 -0.37
N GLU A 141 1.36 -1.06 -0.88
CA GLU A 141 1.83 0.05 -0.03
C GLU A 141 0.67 0.93 0.49
N MET A 142 -0.45 1.03 -0.24
CA MET A 142 -1.64 1.80 0.20
C MET A 142 -2.40 1.07 1.30
N ALA A 143 -2.58 -0.24 1.16
CA ALA A 143 -3.15 -1.09 2.19
C ALA A 143 -2.26 -1.11 3.45
N ALA A 144 -0.93 -1.18 3.29
CA ALA A 144 0.01 -1.11 4.42
C ALA A 144 -0.07 0.22 5.16
N PHE A 145 -0.26 1.33 4.44
CA PHE A 145 -0.53 2.62 5.08
C PHE A 145 -1.82 2.59 5.91
N ALA A 146 -2.91 2.04 5.39
CA ALA A 146 -4.17 1.91 6.15
C ALA A 146 -3.98 1.06 7.41
N VAL A 147 -3.27 -0.07 7.32
CA VAL A 147 -2.93 -0.92 8.48
C VAL A 147 -2.14 -0.13 9.53
N LEU A 148 -1.06 0.55 9.12
CA LEU A 148 -0.25 1.36 10.05
C LEU A 148 -1.04 2.48 10.69
N ARG A 149 -1.90 3.17 9.92
CA ARG A 149 -2.73 4.27 10.41
C ARG A 149 -3.76 3.76 11.42
N ALA A 150 -4.53 2.73 11.08
CA ALA A 150 -5.55 2.16 11.94
C ALA A 150 -5.02 1.60 13.26
N SER A 151 -3.79 1.06 13.26
CA SER A 151 -3.19 0.48 14.46
C SER A 151 -2.44 1.48 15.33
N CYS A 152 -1.84 2.52 14.75
CA CYS A 152 -0.97 3.45 15.48
C CYS A 152 -1.58 4.83 15.74
N CYS A 153 -2.75 5.13 15.15
CA CYS A 153 -3.45 6.40 15.35
C CYS A 153 -4.75 6.15 16.12
N GLU A 154 -4.97 6.93 17.18
CA GLU A 154 -6.16 6.81 18.03
C GLU A 154 -7.44 7.22 17.30
N GLU A 155 -7.35 8.34 16.58
CA GLU A 155 -8.42 8.85 15.72
C GLU A 155 -7.85 9.18 14.35
N SER A 156 -8.59 8.80 13.31
CA SER A 156 -8.18 9.08 11.95
C SER A 156 -9.40 9.23 11.04
N ASP A 157 -9.45 10.34 10.31
CA ASP A 157 -10.49 10.61 9.32
C ASP A 157 -10.54 9.49 8.27
N PRO A 158 -11.72 9.17 7.70
CA PRO A 158 -11.83 8.20 6.61
C PRO A 158 -10.82 8.47 5.47
N LEU A 159 -10.38 7.40 4.82
CA LEU A 159 -9.43 7.50 3.72
C LEU A 159 -10.18 7.97 2.47
N VAL A 160 -9.70 9.06 1.86
CA VAL A 160 -10.39 9.74 0.75
C VAL A 160 -9.59 9.62 -0.54
N TYR A 161 -10.31 9.29 -1.61
CA TYR A 161 -9.80 9.24 -2.98
C TYR A 161 -10.52 10.25 -3.88
N ASN A 162 -9.73 11.08 -4.58
CA ASN A 162 -10.26 12.06 -5.53
C ASN A 162 -10.08 11.62 -7.00
N PHE A 163 -9.83 10.33 -7.24
CA PHE A 163 -9.68 9.80 -8.59
C PHE A 163 -10.97 9.11 -9.02
N ASN A 164 -11.42 9.38 -10.24
CA ASN A 164 -12.52 8.65 -10.84
C ASN A 164 -11.99 7.29 -11.34
N LEU A 165 -11.99 6.30 -10.45
CA LEU A 165 -11.50 4.95 -10.72
C LEU A 165 -12.64 4.06 -11.17
N ALA A 166 -12.36 3.13 -12.08
CA ALA A 166 -13.33 2.14 -12.53
C ALA A 166 -13.66 1.09 -11.45
N CYS A 167 -12.80 0.98 -10.44
CA CYS A 167 -12.85 -0.06 -9.42
C CYS A 167 -12.88 0.59 -8.01
N PRO A 168 -13.77 0.16 -7.10
CA PRO A 168 -13.91 0.74 -5.76
C PRO A 168 -12.80 0.28 -4.81
N ILE A 169 -11.56 0.67 -5.09
CA ILE A 169 -10.41 0.32 -4.24
C ILE A 169 -10.43 1.06 -2.90
N ASP A 170 -11.06 2.22 -2.86
CA ASP A 170 -11.26 3.05 -1.69
C ASP A 170 -12.18 2.38 -0.66
N GLU A 171 -13.25 1.73 -1.08
CA GLU A 171 -14.10 0.91 -0.21
C GLU A 171 -13.27 -0.20 0.45
N ALA A 172 -12.51 -0.97 -0.34
CA ALA A 172 -11.68 -2.06 0.17
C ALA A 172 -10.56 -1.59 1.13
N ILE A 173 -10.02 -0.38 0.92
CA ILE A 173 -9.04 0.22 1.82
C ILE A 173 -9.70 0.66 3.14
N ASN A 174 -10.89 1.26 3.09
CA ASN A 174 -11.61 1.67 4.30
C ASN A 174 -12.12 0.47 5.10
N GLU A 175 -12.57 -0.60 4.44
CA GLU A 175 -12.88 -1.90 5.08
C GLU A 175 -11.67 -2.45 5.86
N LEU A 176 -10.48 -2.38 5.25
CA LEU A 176 -9.25 -2.83 5.89
C LEU A 176 -8.89 -1.98 7.11
N ASP A 177 -8.99 -0.65 7.00
CA ASP A 177 -8.74 0.29 8.10
C ASP A 177 -9.66 -0.01 9.30
N ASP A 178 -10.96 -0.15 9.03
CA ASP A 178 -11.97 -0.44 10.05
C ASP A 178 -11.76 -1.80 10.72
N ALA A 179 -11.49 -2.85 9.94
CA ALA A 179 -11.21 -4.19 10.47
C ALA A 179 -9.97 -4.20 11.39
N VAL A 180 -8.91 -3.50 10.99
CA VAL A 180 -7.69 -3.38 11.80
C VAL A 180 -7.96 -2.60 13.09
N ARG A 181 -8.72 -1.50 13.02
CA ARG A 181 -9.08 -0.68 14.19
C ARG A 181 -9.87 -1.48 15.23
N LYS A 182 -10.77 -2.34 14.76
CA LYS A 182 -11.56 -3.29 15.57
C LYS A 182 -10.72 -4.46 16.11
N GLY A 183 -9.52 -4.67 15.60
CA GLY A 183 -8.69 -5.82 15.94
C GLY A 183 -9.21 -7.14 15.39
N ASP A 184 -10.03 -7.09 14.33
CA ASP A 184 -10.64 -8.26 13.71
C ASP A 184 -9.73 -8.82 12.60
N ARG A 185 -8.95 -9.85 12.96
CA ARG A 185 -8.01 -10.50 12.03
C ARG A 185 -8.71 -11.12 10.82
N ALA A 186 -9.89 -11.71 11.01
CA ALA A 186 -10.61 -12.39 9.95
C ALA A 186 -11.17 -11.38 8.93
N ALA A 187 -11.81 -10.32 9.43
CA ALA A 187 -12.30 -9.23 8.59
C ALA A 187 -11.13 -8.51 7.87
N ALA A 188 -9.97 -8.35 8.52
CA ALA A 188 -8.80 -7.76 7.88
C ALA A 188 -8.28 -8.60 6.70
N GLU A 189 -8.25 -9.93 6.81
CA GLU A 189 -7.85 -10.80 5.69
C GLU A 189 -8.88 -10.82 4.55
N GLU A 190 -10.18 -10.72 4.87
CA GLU A 190 -11.23 -10.54 3.88
C GLU A 190 -11.06 -9.21 3.13
N ALA A 191 -10.80 -8.12 3.85
CA ALA A 191 -10.53 -6.81 3.25
C ALA A 191 -9.25 -6.81 2.39
N VAL A 192 -8.18 -7.54 2.77
CA VAL A 192 -7.00 -7.74 1.91
C VAL A 192 -7.35 -8.48 0.61
N THR A 193 -8.28 -9.43 0.68
CA THR A 193 -8.77 -10.16 -0.49
C THR A 193 -9.59 -9.25 -1.39
N SER A 194 -10.49 -8.45 -0.81
CA SER A 194 -11.25 -7.39 -1.50
C SER A 194 -10.30 -6.41 -2.21
N TYR A 195 -9.32 -5.88 -1.48
CA TYR A 195 -8.29 -4.99 -2.03
C TYR A 195 -7.54 -5.62 -3.21
N THR A 196 -7.15 -6.89 -3.10
CA THR A 196 -6.44 -7.61 -4.18
C THR A 196 -7.29 -7.73 -5.44
N LYS A 197 -8.60 -7.98 -5.28
CA LYS A 197 -9.56 -8.00 -6.39
C LYS A 197 -9.66 -6.62 -7.06
N GLN A 198 -9.75 -5.55 -6.29
CA GLN A 198 -9.80 -4.18 -6.83
C GLN A 198 -8.50 -3.76 -7.51
N ALA A 199 -7.35 -4.13 -6.95
CA ALA A 199 -6.05 -3.90 -7.58
C ALA A 199 -5.93 -4.59 -8.95
N ARG A 200 -6.43 -5.83 -9.07
CA ARG A 200 -6.53 -6.56 -10.35
C ARG A 200 -7.45 -5.87 -11.34
N CYS A 201 -8.60 -5.39 -10.88
CA CYS A 201 -9.51 -4.60 -11.71
C CYS A 201 -8.80 -3.33 -12.24
N LEU A 202 -8.11 -2.56 -11.40
CA LEU A 202 -7.40 -1.35 -11.84
C LEU A 202 -6.30 -1.66 -12.88
N ASP A 203 -5.58 -2.76 -12.71
CA ASP A 203 -4.57 -3.21 -13.68
C ASP A 203 -5.22 -3.56 -15.03
N GLN A 204 -6.33 -4.32 -15.01
CA GLN A 204 -7.09 -4.69 -16.22
C GLN A 204 -7.62 -3.48 -16.99
N PHE A 205 -8.05 -2.42 -16.29
CA PHE A 205 -8.51 -1.17 -16.90
C PHE A 205 -7.38 -0.18 -17.20
N GLY A 206 -6.11 -0.57 -17.04
CA GLY A 206 -4.95 0.30 -17.33
C GLY A 206 -4.79 1.48 -16.36
N GLN A 207 -5.48 1.47 -15.22
CA GLN A 207 -5.47 2.54 -14.21
C GLN A 207 -4.35 2.38 -13.16
N ALA A 208 -3.47 1.38 -13.31
CA ALA A 208 -2.32 1.16 -12.42
C ALA A 208 -1.44 2.41 -12.25
N ARG A 209 -1.21 3.17 -13.33
CA ARG A 209 -0.39 4.39 -13.28
C ARG A 209 -1.06 5.52 -12.49
N THR A 210 -2.39 5.61 -12.51
CA THR A 210 -3.16 6.62 -11.74
C THR A 210 -2.93 6.47 -10.24
N VAL A 211 -2.77 5.22 -9.77
CA VAL A 211 -2.47 4.91 -8.37
C VAL A 211 -0.97 4.72 -8.10
N GLY A 212 -0.11 5.09 -9.06
CA GLY A 212 1.36 5.05 -8.93
C GLY A 212 1.96 3.65 -8.91
N ARG A 213 1.27 2.63 -9.44
CA ARG A 213 1.71 1.23 -9.43
C ARG A 213 2.27 0.78 -10.78
N LYS A 214 3.20 -0.18 -10.71
CA LYS A 214 3.87 -0.81 -11.86
C LYS A 214 3.92 -2.32 -11.66
N GLY A 215 3.87 -3.07 -12.77
CA GLY A 215 3.88 -4.53 -12.76
C GLY A 215 2.54 -5.14 -12.31
N PRO A 216 2.41 -6.47 -12.29
CA PRO A 216 1.15 -7.14 -11.99
C PRO A 216 0.80 -7.09 -10.49
N PRO A 217 -0.49 -6.98 -10.15
CA PRO A 217 -0.97 -7.07 -8.77
C PRO A 217 -0.80 -8.48 -8.20
N GLY A 218 -0.56 -8.56 -6.89
CA GLY A 218 -0.34 -9.83 -6.15
C GLY A 218 1.08 -9.98 -5.59
N ALA A 219 2.07 -9.36 -6.23
CA ALA A 219 3.38 -9.20 -5.63
C ALA A 219 3.27 -8.31 -4.38
N GLY A 220 3.65 -8.85 -3.21
CA GLY A 220 3.70 -8.13 -1.95
C GLY A 220 2.62 -8.46 -0.92
N VAL A 221 1.63 -9.30 -1.26
CA VAL A 221 0.59 -9.69 -0.27
C VAL A 221 1.18 -10.38 0.95
N ALA A 222 2.25 -11.17 0.79
CA ALA A 222 2.94 -11.81 1.90
C ALA A 222 3.60 -10.80 2.84
N HIS A 223 4.12 -9.68 2.31
CA HIS A 223 4.67 -8.60 3.13
C HIS A 223 3.57 -7.86 3.88
N LEU A 224 2.41 -7.63 3.25
CA LEU A 224 1.26 -7.02 3.91
C LEU A 224 0.73 -7.91 5.04
N ARG A 225 0.61 -9.22 4.82
CA ARG A 225 0.17 -10.17 5.85
C ARG A 225 1.11 -10.20 7.05
N ARG A 226 2.42 -10.21 6.81
CA ARG A 226 3.40 -10.11 7.89
C ARG A 226 3.26 -8.82 8.69
N LEU A 227 2.96 -7.70 8.02
CA LEU A 227 2.68 -6.44 8.70
C LEU A 227 1.39 -6.52 9.53
N LEU A 228 0.32 -7.12 8.99
CA LEU A 228 -0.91 -7.37 9.74
C LEU A 228 -0.68 -8.24 10.97
N ASP A 229 0.10 -9.31 10.86
CA ASP A 229 0.46 -10.18 12.00
C ASP A 229 1.21 -9.40 13.08
N ALA A 230 2.13 -8.51 12.68
CA ALA A 230 2.85 -7.65 13.61
C ALA A 230 1.92 -6.65 14.34
N MET A 231 0.92 -6.11 13.65
CA MET A 231 0.01 -5.11 14.22
C MET A 231 -1.15 -5.67 15.03
N LEU A 232 -1.70 -6.82 14.61
CA LEU A 232 -2.86 -7.45 15.27
C LEU A 232 -2.45 -8.50 16.31
N GLY A 233 -1.16 -8.80 16.40
CA GLY A 233 -0.61 -9.89 17.18
C GLY A 233 -0.84 -11.24 16.50
N ALA A 234 0.19 -12.08 16.49
CA ALA A 234 0.02 -13.50 16.19
C ALA A 234 -0.74 -14.12 17.38
N LYS A 235 -2.06 -14.30 17.23
CA LYS A 235 -2.84 -15.14 18.14
C LYS A 235 -2.58 -16.61 17.88
#